data_AF-A0A7J5XY94-F1
#
_entry.id   AF-A0A7J5XY94-F1
#
_cell.length_a   1.000
_cell.length_b   1.000
_cell.length_c   1.000
_cell.angle_alpha   90.00
_cell.angle_beta   90.00
_cell.angle_gamma   90.00
#
_symmetry.space_group_name_H-M   'P 1'
#
loop_
_entity.id
_entity.type
_entity.pdbx_description
1 polymer ?
#
loop_
_entity_poly.entity_id
_entity_poly.type
_entity_poly.pdbx_seq_one_letter_code
_entity_poly.pdbx_strand_id
1 'polypeptide(L)'
;MSTDAEMALYGKAAIYLRKPERERIEAQNAPFDAKSACYVSDVKELYLKATILKKDGGKATVKILGTEEEREVKEEEVFPLNPPKYDKIEDMAMMTHLNEASVLYNLKERYAAWMIYTYSGLFCATVNPYKWLPVYDAECVSAYRGKKRMEAPPHIFSVSDNAYQFMATESGAGKTVNTKRVIQYFATISVSGPKRDASKGSLEDQIIAANPLLESYGNAKTGKFIRIHFNTAGKLASADIETYLLEKSRVTFQLEQERGYHIFYQMMTGHKPELLELALITTNPYDFPMCSMGKITVASIDDKVELEATDNAIDILGFTNEEKMSIYKMTGAVLHHGNMKFKQKQREEQAENDGTEDADKVAYLLGLNSADMLKGLCYPR
;
A
#
# COMPACT_ATOMS: atom_id res chain seq x y z
N MET A 1 -13.75 25.81 -13.87
CA MET A 1 -12.87 25.43 -12.75
C MET A 1 -13.45 26.05 -11.50
N SER A 2 -13.44 25.33 -10.37
CA SER A 2 -14.02 25.85 -9.12
C SER A 2 -13.34 27.12 -8.64
N THR A 3 -14.14 28.00 -8.05
CA THR A 3 -13.70 29.24 -7.41
C THR A 3 -13.08 28.96 -6.04
N ASP A 4 -12.38 29.94 -5.47
CA ASP A 4 -11.88 29.84 -4.08
C ASP A 4 -13.02 29.62 -3.07
N ALA A 5 -14.22 30.13 -3.36
CA ALA A 5 -15.42 29.90 -2.55
C ALA A 5 -15.86 28.42 -2.55
N GLU A 6 -15.77 27.75 -3.70
CA GLU A 6 -16.03 26.31 -3.80
C GLU A 6 -14.95 25.46 -3.11
N MET A 7 -13.72 25.97 -2.97
CA MET A 7 -12.67 25.26 -2.26
C MET A 7 -12.81 25.33 -0.73
N ALA A 8 -13.59 26.28 -0.20
CA ALA A 8 -13.79 26.46 1.24
C ALA A 8 -14.40 25.22 1.92
N LEU A 9 -15.23 24.46 1.20
CA LEU A 9 -15.88 23.25 1.72
C LEU A 9 -14.89 22.10 2.01
N TYR A 10 -13.65 22.18 1.54
CA TYR A 10 -12.58 21.23 1.85
C TYR A 10 -11.74 21.67 3.07
N GLY A 11 -12.06 22.82 3.68
CA GLY A 11 -11.38 23.35 4.87
C GLY A 11 -9.86 23.40 4.74
N LYS A 12 -9.17 22.84 5.74
CA LYS A 12 -7.69 22.81 5.78
C LYS A 12 -7.07 22.00 4.64
N ALA A 13 -7.83 21.11 4.00
CA ALA A 13 -7.34 20.30 2.89
C ALA A 13 -7.24 21.10 1.57
N ALA A 14 -7.97 22.22 1.44
CA ALA A 14 -8.12 22.94 0.17
C ALA A 14 -6.78 23.23 -0.54
N ILE A 15 -5.80 23.77 0.19
CA ILE A 15 -4.48 24.16 -0.33
C ILE A 15 -3.62 22.97 -0.83
N TYR A 16 -3.95 21.75 -0.40
CA TYR A 16 -3.31 20.49 -0.78
C TYR A 16 -4.04 19.79 -1.92
N LEU A 17 -5.23 20.27 -2.29
CA LEU A 17 -6.05 19.71 -3.37
C LEU A 17 -6.00 20.58 -4.62
N ARG A 18 -6.09 21.91 -4.45
CA ARG A 18 -6.06 22.89 -5.53
C ARG A 18 -5.49 24.21 -5.04
N LYS A 19 -4.67 24.85 -5.87
CA LYS A 19 -4.12 26.18 -5.56
C LYS A 19 -5.19 27.29 -5.66
N PRO A 20 -5.03 28.38 -4.88
CA PRO A 20 -5.90 29.55 -4.97
C PRO A 20 -6.05 30.03 -6.41
N GLU A 21 -7.23 30.54 -6.73
CA GLU A 21 -7.59 31.03 -8.06
C GLU A 21 -6.59 32.08 -8.55
N ARG A 22 -6.18 33.00 -7.68
CA ARG A 22 -5.15 33.99 -7.99
C ARG A 22 -3.84 33.35 -8.45
N GLU A 23 -3.30 32.39 -7.71
CA GLU A 23 -2.04 31.71 -8.07
C GLU A 23 -2.18 30.95 -9.39
N ARG A 24 -3.34 30.33 -9.64
CA ARG A 24 -3.61 29.63 -10.91
C ARG A 24 -3.66 30.61 -12.09
N ILE A 25 -4.34 31.74 -11.93
CA ILE A 25 -4.44 32.77 -12.98
C ILE A 25 -3.05 33.36 -13.27
N GLU A 26 -2.26 33.65 -12.24
CA GLU A 26 -0.89 34.16 -12.40
C GLU A 26 -0.01 33.13 -13.14
N ALA A 27 -0.06 31.85 -12.77
CA ALA A 27 0.68 30.79 -13.44
C ALA A 27 0.25 30.57 -14.91
N GLN A 28 -1.06 30.58 -15.17
CA GLN A 28 -1.61 30.35 -16.52
C GLN A 28 -1.35 31.49 -17.50
N ASN A 29 -1.10 32.70 -16.99
CA ASN A 29 -0.78 33.88 -17.79
C ASN A 29 0.73 34.14 -17.91
N ALA A 30 1.58 33.20 -17.45
CA ALA A 30 3.02 33.33 -17.60
C ALA A 30 3.42 33.46 -19.10
N PRO A 31 4.41 34.30 -19.44
CA PRO A 31 4.90 34.42 -20.81
C PRO A 31 5.38 33.07 -21.35
N PHE A 32 4.97 32.73 -22.58
CA PHE A 32 5.30 31.45 -23.19
C PHE A 32 5.43 31.58 -24.70
N ASP A 33 6.55 31.08 -25.24
CA ASP A 33 6.76 30.93 -26.68
C ASP A 33 6.74 29.44 -27.05
N ALA A 34 5.66 29.05 -27.72
CA ALA A 34 5.43 27.67 -28.13
C ALA A 34 6.46 27.14 -29.16
N LYS A 35 7.16 28.03 -29.88
CA LYS A 35 8.14 27.61 -30.89
C LYS A 35 9.50 27.30 -30.29
N SER A 36 9.85 27.94 -29.18
CA SER A 36 11.16 27.83 -28.56
C SER A 36 11.16 27.06 -27.24
N ALA A 37 10.06 27.01 -26.50
CA ALA A 37 10.00 26.30 -25.23
C ALA A 37 9.98 24.77 -25.42
N CYS A 38 10.90 24.07 -24.78
CA CYS A 38 11.07 22.63 -24.91
C CYS A 38 11.56 21.96 -23.62
N TYR A 39 11.52 20.64 -23.62
CA TYR A 39 12.31 19.79 -22.74
C TYR A 39 13.46 19.16 -23.53
N VAL A 40 14.57 18.91 -22.85
CA VAL A 40 15.69 18.13 -23.37
C VAL A 40 16.13 17.07 -22.39
N SER A 41 16.62 15.94 -22.89
CA SER A 41 17.12 14.85 -22.06
C SER A 41 18.33 15.25 -21.23
N ASP A 42 18.43 14.70 -20.02
CA ASP A 42 19.54 14.90 -19.10
C ASP A 42 19.87 13.60 -18.35
N VAL A 43 21.16 13.34 -18.13
CA VAL A 43 21.61 12.10 -17.51
C VAL A 43 21.24 12.01 -16.03
N LYS A 44 21.13 13.15 -15.32
CA LYS A 44 20.87 13.22 -13.88
C LYS A 44 19.40 13.49 -13.57
N GLU A 45 18.80 14.47 -14.23
CA GLU A 45 17.44 14.93 -13.98
C GLU A 45 16.40 14.28 -14.92
N LEU A 46 16.84 13.39 -15.82
CA LEU A 46 16.09 12.77 -16.93
C LEU A 46 15.68 13.77 -18.01
N TYR A 47 15.05 14.88 -17.62
CA TYR A 47 14.64 15.96 -18.50
C TYR A 47 14.86 17.32 -17.84
N LEU A 48 15.26 18.31 -18.64
CA LEU A 48 15.40 19.71 -18.26
C LEU A 48 14.51 20.59 -19.14
N LYS A 49 13.94 21.65 -18.56
CA LYS A 49 13.27 22.72 -19.33
C LYS A 49 14.33 23.58 -20.03
N ALA A 50 14.09 23.92 -21.29
CA ALA A 50 15.03 24.69 -22.10
C ALA A 50 14.33 25.56 -23.15
N THR A 51 15.10 26.50 -23.71
CA THR A 51 14.69 27.37 -24.82
C THR A 51 15.56 27.09 -26.03
N ILE A 52 14.95 26.76 -27.16
CA ILE A 52 15.65 26.55 -28.44
C ILE A 52 16.18 27.90 -28.95
N LEU A 53 17.49 27.98 -29.17
CA LEU A 53 18.17 29.15 -29.74
C LEU A 53 18.34 29.03 -31.25
N LYS A 54 18.76 27.85 -31.72
CA LYS A 54 19.02 27.56 -33.13
C LYS A 54 18.68 26.11 -33.45
N LYS A 55 18.19 25.87 -34.67
CA LYS A 55 18.07 24.54 -35.28
C LYS A 55 18.87 24.50 -36.57
N ASP A 56 19.72 23.49 -36.73
CA ASP A 56 20.59 23.35 -37.90
C ASP A 56 20.98 21.88 -38.10
N GLY A 57 20.90 21.38 -39.33
CA GLY A 57 21.41 20.05 -39.71
C GLY A 57 20.94 18.85 -38.85
N GLY A 58 19.71 18.87 -38.32
CA GLY A 58 19.17 17.80 -37.46
C GLY A 58 19.58 17.89 -35.98
N LYS A 59 20.20 19.00 -35.58
CA LYS A 59 20.54 19.33 -34.20
C LYS A 59 19.88 20.63 -33.76
N ALA A 60 19.73 20.79 -32.45
CA ALA A 60 19.24 22.00 -31.83
C ALA A 60 20.22 22.49 -30.76
N THR A 61 20.54 23.79 -30.79
CA THR A 61 21.21 24.48 -29.69
C THR A 61 20.14 25.00 -28.74
N VAL A 62 20.17 24.55 -27.49
CA VAL A 62 19.19 24.90 -26.45
C VAL A 62 19.89 25.58 -25.28
N LYS A 63 19.23 26.57 -24.67
CA LYS A 63 19.64 27.17 -23.40
C LYS A 63 18.82 26.56 -22.27
N ILE A 64 19.47 25.98 -21.27
CA ILE A 64 18.79 25.38 -20.12
C ILE A 64 18.17 26.47 -19.26
N LEU A 65 16.86 26.34 -18.97
CA LEU A 65 16.09 27.35 -18.26
C LEU A 65 16.65 27.55 -16.84
N GLY A 66 16.89 28.82 -16.48
CA GLY A 66 17.45 29.18 -15.17
C GLY A 66 18.99 29.12 -15.09
N THR A 67 19.67 28.85 -16.19
CA THR A 67 21.14 28.82 -16.26
C THR A 67 21.66 29.55 -17.51
N GLU A 68 22.96 29.80 -17.57
CA GLU A 68 23.66 30.25 -18.78
C GLU A 68 24.22 29.08 -19.61
N GLU A 69 23.85 27.84 -19.26
CA GLU A 69 24.32 26.64 -19.96
C GLU A 69 23.61 26.46 -21.30
N GLU A 70 24.39 26.37 -22.38
CA GLU A 70 23.94 25.99 -23.71
C GLU A 70 24.38 24.57 -24.05
N ARG A 71 23.47 23.80 -24.66
CA ARG A 71 23.76 22.43 -25.12
C ARG A 71 23.36 22.27 -26.58
N GLU A 72 24.20 21.56 -27.32
CA GLU A 72 23.84 21.05 -28.65
C GLU A 72 23.32 19.63 -28.48
N VAL A 73 22.03 19.43 -28.76
CA VAL A 73 21.35 18.13 -28.68
C VAL A 73 20.82 17.74 -30.05
N LYS A 74 20.52 16.46 -30.22
CA LYS A 74 19.81 16.03 -31.43
C LYS A 74 18.37 16.50 -31.37
N GLU A 75 17.77 16.79 -32.53
CA GLU A 75 16.39 17.24 -32.56
C GLU A 75 15.39 16.20 -32.03
N GLU A 76 15.71 14.90 -32.11
CA GLU A 76 14.93 13.79 -31.54
C GLU A 76 14.89 13.79 -30.00
N GLU A 77 15.83 14.47 -29.35
CA GLU A 77 15.92 14.61 -27.89
C GLU A 77 15.25 15.91 -27.40
N VAL A 78 14.60 16.66 -28.30
CA VAL A 78 13.88 17.89 -28.00
C VAL A 78 12.38 17.62 -27.99
N PHE A 79 11.76 17.72 -26.82
CA PHE A 79 10.34 17.45 -26.64
C PHE A 79 9.58 18.76 -26.44
N PRO A 80 8.37 18.92 -27.01
CA PRO A 80 7.61 20.15 -26.86
C PRO A 80 7.13 20.35 -25.41
N LEU A 81 7.17 21.60 -24.94
CA LEU A 81 6.62 22.01 -23.64
C LEU A 81 5.14 22.36 -23.77
N ASN A 82 4.31 21.95 -22.81
CA ASN A 82 2.92 22.41 -22.76
C ASN A 82 2.83 23.90 -22.38
N PRO A 83 1.88 24.65 -22.97
CA PRO A 83 1.67 26.05 -22.59
C PRO A 83 1.20 26.20 -21.13
N PRO A 84 1.45 27.35 -20.48
CA PRO A 84 1.14 27.58 -19.06
C PRO A 84 -0.32 27.39 -18.66
N LYS A 85 -1.26 27.43 -19.61
CA LYS A 85 -2.66 27.05 -19.36
C LYS A 85 -2.82 25.63 -18.78
N TYR A 86 -1.82 24.76 -18.97
CA TYR A 86 -1.75 23.40 -18.43
C TYR A 86 -0.91 23.28 -17.15
N ASP A 87 -0.49 24.40 -16.55
CA ASP A 87 0.27 24.39 -15.30
C ASP A 87 -0.49 23.61 -14.22
N LYS A 88 0.20 22.63 -13.63
CA LYS A 88 -0.33 21.77 -12.56
C LYS A 88 -1.73 21.23 -12.86
N ILE A 89 -1.99 20.86 -14.11
CA ILE A 89 -3.32 20.40 -14.53
C ILE A 89 -3.76 19.17 -13.74
N GLU A 90 -5.05 19.12 -13.44
CA GLU A 90 -5.66 18.07 -12.65
C GLU A 90 -5.83 16.76 -13.40
N ASP A 91 -6.01 16.81 -14.71
CA ASP A 91 -6.04 15.65 -15.60
C ASP A 91 -5.04 15.82 -16.74
N MET A 92 -3.98 15.03 -16.67
CA MET A 92 -2.89 15.03 -17.63
C MET A 92 -3.33 14.63 -19.04
N ALA A 93 -4.45 13.88 -19.18
CA ALA A 93 -4.99 13.52 -20.49
C ALA A 93 -5.51 14.75 -21.29
N MET A 94 -5.68 15.90 -20.63
CA MET A 94 -6.12 17.15 -21.27
C MET A 94 -4.97 17.97 -21.85
N MET A 95 -3.71 17.60 -21.59
CA MET A 95 -2.54 18.29 -22.13
C MET A 95 -2.46 18.15 -23.65
N THR A 96 -1.92 19.15 -24.34
CA THR A 96 -1.72 19.09 -25.80
C THR A 96 -0.56 18.15 -26.14
N HIS A 97 0.54 18.25 -25.41
CA HIS A 97 1.71 17.41 -25.61
C HIS A 97 1.73 16.31 -24.54
N LEU A 98 1.48 15.08 -24.96
CA LEU A 98 1.51 13.88 -24.12
C LEU A 98 2.84 13.14 -24.31
N ASN A 99 3.92 13.77 -23.85
CA ASN A 99 5.25 13.16 -23.80
C ASN A 99 5.65 12.85 -22.35
N GLU A 100 6.64 11.97 -22.18
CA GLU A 100 7.12 11.51 -20.87
C GLU A 100 7.55 12.68 -19.97
N ALA A 101 8.28 13.65 -20.53
CA ALA A 101 8.70 14.85 -19.84
C ALA A 101 7.51 15.67 -19.29
N SER A 102 6.45 15.86 -20.07
CA SER A 102 5.26 16.61 -19.65
C SER A 102 4.52 15.93 -18.49
N VAL A 103 4.38 14.61 -18.55
CA VAL A 103 3.78 13.83 -17.46
C VAL A 103 4.63 13.94 -16.19
N LEU A 104 5.95 13.75 -16.32
CA LEU A 104 6.90 13.85 -15.21
C LEU A 104 6.85 15.23 -14.55
N TYR A 105 6.91 16.31 -15.34
CA TYR A 105 6.93 17.67 -14.82
C TYR A 105 5.61 18.07 -14.18
N ASN A 106 4.46 17.65 -14.74
CA ASN A 106 3.18 17.95 -14.12
C ASN A 106 3.06 17.28 -12.74
N LEU A 107 3.48 16.01 -12.63
CA LEU A 107 3.55 15.30 -11.34
C LEU A 107 4.55 15.97 -10.39
N LYS A 108 5.77 16.28 -10.84
CA LYS A 108 6.85 16.91 -10.06
C LYS A 108 6.39 18.25 -9.47
N GLU A 109 5.76 19.09 -10.28
CA GLU A 109 5.32 20.43 -9.86
C GLU A 109 4.09 20.39 -8.95
N ARG A 110 3.11 19.51 -9.23
CA ARG A 110 1.99 19.30 -8.32
C ARG A 110 2.46 18.79 -6.97
N TYR A 111 3.39 17.84 -6.97
CA TYR A 111 3.99 17.28 -5.76
C TYR A 111 4.79 18.33 -4.97
N ALA A 112 5.60 19.16 -5.64
CA ALA A 112 6.32 20.27 -5.01
C ALA A 112 5.37 21.29 -4.35
N ALA A 113 4.15 21.40 -4.89
CA ALA A 113 3.05 22.19 -4.34
C ALA A 113 2.21 21.46 -3.27
N TRP A 114 2.62 20.27 -2.83
CA TRP A 114 1.91 19.37 -1.90
C TRP A 114 0.55 18.84 -2.40
N MET A 115 0.33 18.83 -3.72
CA MET A 115 -0.83 18.20 -4.36
C MET A 115 -0.46 16.79 -4.82
N ILE A 116 -0.77 15.80 -4.00
CA ILE A 116 -0.32 14.41 -4.20
C ILE A 116 -1.17 13.59 -5.19
N TYR A 117 -2.36 14.09 -5.53
CA TYR A 117 -3.29 13.42 -6.44
C TYR A 117 -3.33 14.14 -7.79
N THR A 118 -3.23 13.35 -8.85
CA THR A 118 -3.33 13.84 -10.23
C THR A 118 -4.01 12.78 -11.09
N TYR A 119 -4.97 13.17 -11.92
CA TYR A 119 -5.55 12.25 -12.89
C TYR A 119 -4.67 12.10 -14.13
N SER A 120 -4.72 10.91 -14.72
CA SER A 120 -4.17 10.62 -16.03
C SER A 120 -5.16 9.76 -16.80
N GLY A 121 -6.16 10.40 -17.43
CA GLY A 121 -7.26 9.68 -18.06
C GLY A 121 -8.06 8.91 -17.00
N LEU A 122 -8.15 7.59 -17.08
CA LEU A 122 -8.89 6.81 -16.06
C LEU A 122 -8.15 6.68 -14.72
N PHE A 123 -6.83 6.91 -14.70
CA PHE A 123 -6.01 6.69 -13.51
C PHE A 123 -6.07 7.87 -12.54
N CYS A 124 -6.06 7.57 -11.24
CA CYS A 124 -5.78 8.53 -10.17
C CYS A 124 -4.38 8.24 -9.63
N ALA A 125 -3.38 8.96 -10.15
CA ALA A 125 -2.01 8.85 -9.70
C ALA A 125 -1.85 9.46 -8.31
N THR A 126 -1.17 8.74 -7.42
CA THR A 126 -0.93 9.15 -6.04
C THR A 126 0.58 9.11 -5.75
N VAL A 127 1.17 10.24 -5.37
CA VAL A 127 2.58 10.34 -4.99
C VAL A 127 2.69 10.37 -3.46
N ASN A 128 3.54 9.53 -2.87
CA ASN A 128 3.67 9.47 -1.40
C ASN A 128 4.25 10.79 -0.85
N PRO A 129 3.54 11.53 0.03
CA PRO A 129 4.02 12.81 0.56
C PRO A 129 5.15 12.68 1.59
N TYR A 130 5.38 11.50 2.17
CA TYR A 130 6.25 11.31 3.35
C TYR A 130 5.95 12.30 4.50
N LYS A 131 4.71 12.80 4.54
CA LYS A 131 4.23 13.82 5.46
C LYS A 131 2.74 13.64 5.69
N TRP A 132 2.29 13.90 6.90
CA TRP A 132 0.87 13.94 7.22
C TRP A 132 0.20 15.16 6.56
N LEU A 133 -0.87 14.92 5.80
CA LEU A 133 -1.67 15.95 5.14
C LEU A 133 -3.14 15.83 5.63
N PRO A 134 -3.86 16.94 5.84
CA PRO A 134 -5.25 16.94 6.30
C PRO A 134 -6.28 16.52 5.22
N VAL A 135 -5.82 15.89 4.13
CA VAL A 135 -6.66 15.49 2.98
C VAL A 135 -7.58 14.29 3.28
N TYR A 136 -7.45 13.68 4.46
CA TYR A 136 -8.27 12.55 4.91
C TYR A 136 -9.24 12.91 6.03
N ASP A 137 -9.32 14.18 6.43
CA ASP A 137 -10.19 14.63 7.51
C ASP A 137 -11.67 14.50 7.12
N ALA A 138 -12.56 14.39 8.11
CA ALA A 138 -13.99 14.16 7.89
C ALA A 138 -14.67 15.26 7.06
N GLU A 139 -14.18 16.49 7.15
CA GLU A 139 -14.61 17.63 6.32
C GLU A 139 -14.31 17.36 4.84
N CYS A 140 -13.10 16.88 4.52
CA CYS A 140 -12.71 16.49 3.17
C CYS A 140 -13.54 15.29 2.67
N VAL A 141 -13.82 14.29 3.51
CA VAL A 141 -14.70 13.16 3.16
C VAL A 141 -16.09 13.67 2.73
N SER A 142 -16.68 14.55 3.54
CA SER A 142 -18.00 15.15 3.29
C SER A 142 -18.02 15.97 2.00
N ALA A 143 -16.92 16.69 1.74
CA ALA A 143 -16.74 17.52 0.56
C ALA A 143 -16.78 16.78 -0.78
N TYR A 144 -16.40 15.49 -0.80
CA TYR A 144 -16.40 14.66 -2.01
C TYR A 144 -17.70 13.90 -2.25
N ARG A 145 -18.59 13.83 -1.25
CA ARG A 145 -19.83 13.05 -1.34
C ARG A 145 -20.77 13.61 -2.40
N GLY A 146 -21.27 12.75 -3.28
CA GLY A 146 -22.25 13.13 -4.28
C GLY A 146 -21.65 13.90 -5.47
N LYS A 147 -20.34 14.14 -5.50
CA LYS A 147 -19.71 14.96 -6.55
C LYS A 147 -19.20 14.11 -7.71
N LYS A 148 -19.49 14.54 -8.92
CA LYS A 148 -18.85 13.98 -10.12
C LYS A 148 -17.38 14.32 -10.11
N ARG A 149 -16.58 13.47 -10.77
CA ARG A 149 -15.13 13.67 -10.92
C ARG A 149 -14.73 15.08 -11.42
N MET A 150 -15.52 15.71 -12.29
CA MET A 150 -15.23 17.05 -12.82
C MET A 150 -15.59 18.20 -11.86
N GLU A 151 -16.37 17.93 -10.81
CA GLU A 151 -16.88 18.92 -9.85
C GLU A 151 -15.98 19.05 -8.62
N ALA A 152 -14.92 18.23 -8.53
CA ALA A 152 -14.01 18.19 -7.40
C ALA A 152 -12.55 18.01 -7.85
N PRO A 153 -11.55 18.45 -7.07
CA PRO A 153 -10.15 18.20 -7.36
C PRO A 153 -9.82 16.69 -7.41
N PRO A 154 -8.66 16.30 -7.96
CA PRO A 154 -8.21 14.91 -7.94
C PRO A 154 -8.08 14.38 -6.52
N HIS A 155 -8.73 13.24 -6.24
CA HIS A 155 -8.63 12.57 -4.96
C HIS A 155 -9.09 11.12 -5.03
N ILE A 156 -8.57 10.28 -4.13
CA ILE A 156 -9.02 8.89 -4.00
C ILE A 156 -10.51 8.80 -3.58
N PHE A 157 -11.01 9.78 -2.82
CA PHE A 157 -12.43 9.85 -2.44
C PHE A 157 -13.34 10.14 -3.64
N SER A 158 -12.89 10.90 -4.63
CA SER A 158 -13.67 11.07 -5.86
C SER A 158 -13.82 9.74 -6.60
N VAL A 159 -12.74 8.96 -6.72
CA VAL A 159 -12.79 7.61 -7.32
C VAL A 159 -13.73 6.70 -6.53
N SER A 160 -13.65 6.75 -5.19
CA SER A 160 -14.47 5.95 -4.29
C SER A 160 -15.95 6.30 -4.40
N ASP A 161 -16.31 7.59 -4.27
CA ASP A 161 -17.68 8.07 -4.31
C ASP A 161 -18.31 7.84 -5.68
N ASN A 162 -17.57 8.07 -6.77
CA ASN A 162 -18.08 7.80 -8.12
C ASN A 162 -18.30 6.29 -8.33
N ALA A 163 -17.41 5.42 -7.82
CA ALA A 163 -17.64 3.97 -7.85
C ALA A 163 -18.90 3.56 -7.07
N TYR A 164 -19.13 4.15 -5.89
CA TYR A 164 -20.34 3.92 -5.11
C TYR A 164 -21.60 4.44 -5.81
N GLN A 165 -21.56 5.63 -6.39
CA GLN A 165 -22.67 6.19 -7.16
C GLN A 165 -22.99 5.31 -8.37
N PHE A 166 -21.99 4.92 -9.16
CA PHE A 166 -22.18 4.03 -10.30
C PHE A 166 -22.78 2.69 -9.86
N MET A 167 -22.28 2.10 -8.78
CA MET A 167 -22.88 0.88 -8.23
C MET A 167 -24.35 1.08 -7.82
N ALA A 168 -24.67 2.21 -7.18
CA ALA A 168 -26.02 2.51 -6.70
C ALA A 168 -27.00 2.83 -7.85
N THR A 169 -26.53 3.46 -8.94
CA THR A 169 -27.37 3.85 -10.08
C THR A 169 -27.39 2.82 -11.21
N GLU A 170 -26.35 1.99 -11.33
CA GLU A 170 -26.16 0.97 -12.37
C GLU A 170 -26.01 -0.44 -11.76
N SER A 171 -26.82 -0.79 -10.77
CA SER A 171 -26.72 -2.11 -10.10
C SER A 171 -26.80 -3.26 -11.11
N GLY A 172 -25.63 -3.84 -11.40
CA GLY A 172 -25.41 -4.92 -12.36
C GLY A 172 -23.93 -5.26 -12.64
N ALA A 173 -22.97 -4.34 -12.50
CA ALA A 173 -21.57 -4.63 -12.88
C ALA A 173 -20.55 -4.21 -11.81
N GLY A 174 -20.30 -5.11 -10.84
CA GLY A 174 -19.31 -4.94 -9.79
C GLY A 174 -17.90 -4.65 -10.32
N LYS A 175 -17.27 -3.61 -9.77
CA LYS A 175 -15.86 -3.27 -9.99
C LYS A 175 -15.22 -2.77 -8.70
N THR A 176 -13.99 -3.21 -8.45
CA THR A 176 -13.24 -3.07 -7.20
C THR A 176 -12.11 -2.04 -7.33
N VAL A 177 -11.90 -1.17 -6.33
CA VAL A 177 -10.78 -0.19 -6.30
C VAL A 177 -10.28 0.05 -4.86
N ASN A 178 -8.95 0.12 -4.71
CA ASN A 178 -8.07 0.50 -3.57
C ASN A 178 -8.56 0.32 -2.13
N THR A 179 -7.77 -0.30 -1.26
CA THR A 179 -8.34 -1.01 -0.10
C THR A 179 -8.58 -0.13 1.15
N LYS A 180 -7.57 0.46 1.79
CA LYS A 180 -7.73 0.98 3.18
C LYS A 180 -8.55 2.29 3.30
N ARG A 181 -8.24 3.31 2.49
CA ARG A 181 -8.92 4.62 2.56
C ARG A 181 -10.30 4.62 1.89
N VAL A 182 -10.48 3.78 0.89
CA VAL A 182 -11.79 3.58 0.24
C VAL A 182 -12.73 2.79 1.16
N ILE A 183 -12.23 1.77 1.88
CA ILE A 183 -13.00 1.10 2.95
C ILE A 183 -13.47 2.11 3.97
N GLN A 184 -12.57 2.96 4.49
CA GLN A 184 -12.93 4.01 5.45
C GLN A 184 -13.96 4.98 4.88
N TYR A 185 -13.85 5.34 3.61
CA TYR A 185 -14.83 6.17 2.92
C TYR A 185 -16.21 5.49 2.87
N PHE A 186 -16.27 4.24 2.38
CA PHE A 186 -17.51 3.47 2.30
C PHE A 186 -18.15 3.26 3.67
N ALA A 187 -17.35 2.89 4.67
CA ALA A 187 -17.80 2.76 6.05
C ALA A 187 -18.43 4.05 6.55
N THR A 188 -17.81 5.22 6.30
CA THR A 188 -18.31 6.52 6.77
C THR A 188 -19.63 6.93 6.10
N ILE A 189 -19.80 6.65 4.80
CA ILE A 189 -21.02 7.06 4.08
C ILE A 189 -22.21 6.11 4.29
N SER A 190 -21.97 4.86 4.71
CA SER A 190 -23.01 3.84 4.91
C SER A 190 -23.61 3.79 6.33
N VAL A 191 -23.12 4.62 7.27
CA VAL A 191 -23.55 4.60 8.69
C VAL A 191 -24.99 5.10 8.86
N SER A 192 -25.96 4.21 8.73
CA SER A 192 -27.35 4.45 9.17
C SER A 192 -28.11 3.14 9.45
N GLY A 193 -27.42 2.16 10.05
CA GLY A 193 -27.97 0.86 10.45
C GLY A 193 -28.03 0.66 11.97
N PRO A 194 -28.96 -0.17 12.48
CA PRO A 194 -29.02 -0.49 13.90
C PRO A 194 -27.76 -1.25 14.34
N LYS A 195 -27.18 -0.85 15.48
CA LYS A 195 -26.05 -1.54 16.12
C LYS A 195 -26.42 -3.01 16.34
N ARG A 196 -25.69 -3.94 15.71
CA ARG A 196 -25.75 -5.38 16.03
C ARG A 196 -24.63 -5.73 17.01
N ASP A 197 -24.92 -6.73 17.83
CA ASP A 197 -24.11 -7.35 18.90
C ASP A 197 -22.93 -6.54 19.45
N ALA A 198 -23.07 -6.03 20.68
CA ALA A 198 -22.05 -5.26 21.39
C ALA A 198 -20.74 -6.04 21.69
N SER A 199 -20.70 -7.35 21.42
CA SER A 199 -19.52 -8.20 21.63
C SER A 199 -18.61 -8.32 20.40
N LYS A 200 -19.11 -8.00 19.20
CA LYS A 200 -18.31 -7.97 17.97
C LYS A 200 -18.27 -6.52 17.50
N GLY A 201 -17.09 -6.02 17.11
CA GLY A 201 -16.99 -4.67 16.53
C GLY A 201 -17.96 -4.50 15.36
N SER A 202 -18.25 -3.26 14.96
CA SER A 202 -19.10 -3.01 13.79
C SER A 202 -18.52 -3.72 12.56
N LEU A 203 -19.33 -3.99 11.53
CA LEU A 203 -18.83 -4.65 10.32
C LEU A 203 -17.69 -3.84 9.69
N GLU A 204 -17.77 -2.52 9.82
CA GLU A 204 -16.74 -1.56 9.48
C GLU A 204 -15.44 -1.78 10.27
N ASP A 205 -15.54 -1.92 11.60
CA ASP A 205 -14.40 -2.20 12.48
C ASP A 205 -13.77 -3.55 12.12
N GLN A 206 -14.57 -4.57 11.80
CA GLN A 206 -14.07 -5.89 11.39
C GLN A 206 -13.28 -5.81 10.07
N ILE A 207 -13.77 -5.08 9.07
CA ILE A 207 -13.06 -4.93 7.79
C ILE A 207 -11.73 -4.18 8.00
N ILE A 208 -11.70 -3.17 8.87
CA ILE A 208 -10.49 -2.41 9.16
C ILE A 208 -9.51 -3.26 9.99
N ALA A 209 -10.00 -3.96 11.01
CA ALA A 209 -9.23 -4.83 11.90
C ALA A 209 -8.66 -6.06 11.17
N ALA A 210 -9.24 -6.49 10.06
CA ALA A 210 -8.65 -7.54 9.23
C ALA A 210 -7.25 -7.17 8.69
N ASN A 211 -6.89 -5.88 8.62
CA ASN A 211 -5.60 -5.47 8.09
C ASN A 211 -4.43 -5.82 9.01
N PRO A 212 -4.37 -5.40 10.29
CA PRO A 212 -3.29 -5.80 11.20
C PRO A 212 -2.99 -7.31 11.18
N LEU A 213 -4.03 -8.15 11.26
CA LEU A 213 -3.86 -9.61 11.23
C LEU A 213 -3.27 -10.10 9.91
N LEU A 214 -3.80 -9.65 8.76
CA LEU A 214 -3.32 -10.07 7.45
C LEU A 214 -1.95 -9.49 7.11
N GLU A 215 -1.64 -8.27 7.55
CA GLU A 215 -0.33 -7.65 7.40
C GLU A 215 0.72 -8.41 8.23
N SER A 216 0.36 -8.89 9.42
CA SER A 216 1.24 -9.68 10.28
C SER A 216 1.67 -11.02 9.65
N TYR A 217 0.75 -11.71 8.97
CA TYR A 217 0.96 -13.02 8.34
C TYR A 217 1.29 -13.01 6.84
N GLY A 218 0.98 -11.94 6.12
CA GLY A 218 1.09 -11.87 4.65
C GLY A 218 2.02 -10.78 4.13
N ASN A 219 2.42 -9.82 4.98
CA ASN A 219 3.09 -8.58 4.57
C ASN A 219 2.25 -7.77 3.54
N ALA A 220 2.57 -6.51 3.30
CA ALA A 220 1.81 -5.66 2.35
C ALA A 220 1.92 -6.09 0.87
N LYS A 221 2.84 -7.01 0.55
CA LYS A 221 3.19 -7.42 -0.83
C LYS A 221 2.26 -8.50 -1.40
N THR A 222 1.53 -9.24 -0.57
CA THR A 222 0.59 -10.25 -1.07
C THR A 222 -0.64 -9.61 -1.69
N GLY A 223 -1.11 -10.18 -2.80
CA GLY A 223 -2.31 -9.71 -3.48
C GLY A 223 -3.52 -9.89 -2.57
N LYS A 224 -4.22 -8.80 -2.26
CA LYS A 224 -5.44 -8.80 -1.45
C LYS A 224 -6.58 -8.21 -2.25
N PHE A 225 -7.63 -8.99 -2.45
CA PHE A 225 -8.87 -8.54 -3.07
C PHE A 225 -9.97 -8.52 -2.03
N ILE A 226 -10.43 -7.32 -1.65
CA ILE A 226 -11.55 -7.17 -0.72
C ILE A 226 -12.79 -6.85 -1.53
N ARG A 227 -13.81 -7.69 -1.42
CA ARG A 227 -15.16 -7.38 -1.91
C ARG A 227 -15.96 -6.81 -0.76
N ILE A 228 -16.59 -5.66 -1.01
CA ILE A 228 -17.47 -4.98 -0.07
C ILE A 228 -18.86 -5.03 -0.66
N HIS A 229 -19.76 -5.72 0.01
CA HIS A 229 -21.12 -5.94 -0.46
C HIS A 229 -22.06 -4.90 0.12
N PHE A 230 -22.90 -4.34 -0.74
CA PHE A 230 -23.94 -3.41 -0.35
C PHE A 230 -25.31 -4.04 -0.64
N ASN A 231 -26.28 -3.77 0.23
CA ASN A 231 -27.66 -4.18 0.00
C ASN A 231 -28.35 -3.26 -1.03
N THR A 232 -29.59 -3.58 -1.40
CA THR A 232 -30.41 -2.79 -2.34
C THR A 232 -30.67 -1.34 -1.88
N ALA A 233 -30.47 -1.03 -0.59
CA ALA A 233 -30.58 0.31 -0.04
C ALA A 233 -29.22 1.07 0.00
N GLY A 234 -28.16 0.50 -0.59
CA GLY A 234 -26.81 1.08 -0.59
C GLY A 234 -26.08 1.00 0.76
N LYS A 235 -26.57 0.20 1.71
CA LYS A 235 -25.92 0.02 3.02
C LYS A 235 -24.96 -1.15 2.99
N LEU A 236 -23.87 -1.04 3.74
CA LEU A 236 -22.91 -2.11 3.94
C LEU A 236 -23.62 -3.37 4.47
N ALA A 237 -23.46 -4.49 3.76
CA ALA A 237 -24.14 -5.75 4.04
C ALA A 237 -23.18 -6.83 4.52
N SER A 238 -22.04 -6.98 3.85
CA SER A 238 -20.98 -7.92 4.19
C SER A 238 -19.68 -7.52 3.52
N ALA A 239 -18.58 -8.20 3.85
CA ALA A 239 -17.34 -8.11 3.12
C ALA A 239 -16.67 -9.49 3.09
N ASP A 240 -15.90 -9.74 2.04
CA ASP A 240 -15.06 -10.92 1.96
C ASP A 240 -13.68 -10.55 1.40
N ILE A 241 -12.68 -11.36 1.75
CA ILE A 241 -11.29 -11.14 1.40
C ILE A 241 -10.79 -12.38 0.69
N GLU A 242 -10.39 -12.23 -0.56
CA GLU A 242 -9.65 -13.22 -1.31
C GLU A 242 -8.17 -12.84 -1.31
N THR A 243 -7.31 -13.80 -1.00
CA THR A 243 -5.86 -13.62 -0.99
C THR A 243 -5.23 -14.37 -2.15
N TYR A 244 -4.23 -13.75 -2.77
CA TYR A 244 -3.58 -14.26 -3.96
C TYR A 244 -2.07 -14.19 -3.77
N LEU A 245 -1.39 -15.27 -4.19
CA LEU A 245 0.07 -15.33 -4.31
C LEU A 245 0.80 -15.04 -2.99
N LEU A 246 0.45 -15.74 -1.91
CA LEU A 246 1.24 -15.74 -0.68
C LEU A 246 2.67 -16.19 -1.00
N GLU A 247 3.66 -15.37 -0.66
CA GLU A 247 5.09 -15.64 -0.87
C GLU A 247 5.60 -16.70 0.12
N LYS A 248 5.21 -17.96 -0.09
CA LYS A 248 5.54 -19.09 0.80
C LYS A 248 7.04 -19.22 1.09
N SER A 249 7.91 -18.88 0.13
CA SER A 249 9.37 -18.90 0.32
C SER A 249 9.84 -18.01 1.46
N ARG A 250 9.13 -16.92 1.77
CA ARG A 250 9.48 -16.00 2.86
C ARG A 250 9.43 -16.64 4.25
N VAL A 251 8.67 -17.73 4.39
CA VAL A 251 8.57 -18.50 5.64
C VAL A 251 9.89 -19.21 5.97
N THR A 252 10.59 -19.71 4.96
CA THR A 252 11.79 -20.54 5.13
C THR A 252 13.08 -19.89 4.65
N PHE A 253 12.99 -18.70 4.03
CA PHE A 253 14.11 -18.00 3.43
C PHE A 253 13.93 -16.49 3.45
N GLN A 254 15.01 -15.75 3.71
CA GLN A 254 15.06 -14.29 3.59
C GLN A 254 16.36 -13.85 2.93
N LEU A 255 16.29 -12.79 2.12
CA LEU A 255 17.48 -12.09 1.63
C LEU A 255 18.11 -11.25 2.76
N GLU A 256 19.40 -10.90 2.62
CA GLU A 256 20.19 -10.22 3.67
C GLU A 256 19.57 -8.90 4.18
N GLN A 257 18.89 -8.15 3.31
CA GLN A 257 18.24 -6.88 3.65
C GLN A 257 16.72 -7.00 3.85
N GLU A 258 16.18 -8.23 3.86
CA GLU A 258 14.77 -8.50 4.08
C GLU A 258 14.53 -9.20 5.42
N ARG A 259 13.28 -9.21 5.87
CA ARG A 259 12.82 -9.99 7.02
C ARG A 259 11.71 -10.96 6.62
N GLY A 260 11.44 -11.95 7.47
CA GLY A 260 10.29 -12.85 7.38
C GLY A 260 8.96 -12.11 7.66
N TYR A 261 7.87 -12.86 7.84
CA TYR A 261 6.60 -12.26 8.24
C TYR A 261 6.67 -11.64 9.65
N HIS A 262 5.93 -10.55 9.86
CA HIS A 262 6.01 -9.77 11.10
C HIS A 262 5.63 -10.60 12.33
N ILE A 263 4.67 -11.52 12.19
CA ILE A 263 4.17 -12.33 13.29
C ILE A 263 5.28 -13.03 14.09
N PHE A 264 6.32 -13.55 13.42
CA PHE A 264 7.41 -14.25 14.10
C PHE A 264 8.11 -13.32 15.10
N TYR A 265 8.43 -12.11 14.67
CA TYR A 265 9.15 -11.14 15.49
C TYR A 265 8.24 -10.49 16.53
N GLN A 266 6.96 -10.25 16.19
CA GLN A 266 5.94 -9.78 17.12
C GLN A 266 5.81 -10.72 18.32
N MET A 267 5.69 -12.03 18.08
CA MET A 267 5.60 -13.04 19.14
C MET A 267 6.88 -13.13 19.99
N MET A 268 8.06 -12.93 19.39
CA MET A 268 9.35 -13.00 20.08
C MET A 268 9.71 -11.73 20.87
N THR A 269 8.88 -10.69 20.86
CA THR A 269 9.16 -9.43 21.60
C THR A 269 9.16 -9.60 23.12
N GLY A 270 8.50 -10.64 23.64
CA GLY A 270 8.24 -10.82 25.06
C GLY A 270 7.24 -9.81 25.66
N HIS A 271 6.55 -9.03 24.82
CA HIS A 271 5.52 -8.08 25.28
C HIS A 271 4.29 -8.78 25.86
N LYS A 272 3.97 -9.96 25.32
CA LYS A 272 3.01 -10.93 25.86
C LYS A 272 3.75 -12.21 26.25
N PRO A 273 4.35 -12.30 27.46
CA PRO A 273 5.19 -13.42 27.87
C PRO A 273 4.49 -14.78 27.77
N GLU A 274 3.17 -14.81 27.95
CA GLU A 274 2.34 -16.01 27.82
C GLU A 274 2.44 -16.64 26.42
N LEU A 275 2.72 -15.86 25.39
CA LEU A 275 2.90 -16.39 24.03
C LEU A 275 4.21 -17.15 23.87
N LEU A 276 5.27 -16.77 24.60
CA LEU A 276 6.54 -17.48 24.58
C LEU A 276 6.37 -18.90 25.16
N GLU A 277 5.68 -18.99 26.30
CA GLU A 277 5.36 -20.27 26.95
C GLU A 277 4.39 -21.10 26.10
N LEU A 278 3.35 -20.48 25.55
CA LEU A 278 2.34 -21.16 24.73
C LEU A 278 2.94 -21.77 23.45
N ALA A 279 3.85 -21.04 22.80
CA ALA A 279 4.47 -21.44 21.54
C ALA A 279 5.83 -22.14 21.71
N LEU A 280 6.33 -22.28 22.95
CA LEU A 280 7.63 -22.89 23.30
C LEU A 280 8.85 -22.18 22.68
N ILE A 281 8.75 -20.87 22.44
CA ILE A 281 9.78 -20.06 21.79
C ILE A 281 10.55 -19.17 22.77
N THR A 282 11.70 -18.66 22.33
CA THR A 282 12.51 -17.69 23.07
C THR A 282 12.31 -16.27 22.54
N THR A 283 12.92 -15.29 23.20
CA THR A 283 12.97 -13.90 22.70
C THR A 283 14.11 -13.64 21.72
N ASN A 284 14.92 -14.65 21.40
CA ASN A 284 16.07 -14.52 20.50
C ASN A 284 15.75 -15.12 19.13
N PRO A 285 15.51 -14.30 18.08
CA PRO A 285 15.15 -14.82 16.76
C PRO A 285 16.23 -15.67 16.09
N TYR A 286 17.50 -15.54 16.52
CA TYR A 286 18.60 -16.38 16.02
C TYR A 286 18.51 -17.84 16.51
N ASP A 287 17.67 -18.14 17.49
CA ASP A 287 17.39 -19.52 17.89
C ASP A 287 16.55 -20.25 16.81
N PHE A 288 16.02 -19.52 15.82
CA PHE A 288 15.19 -20.03 14.72
C PHE A 288 15.75 -19.59 13.36
N PRO A 289 16.64 -20.39 12.72
CA PRO A 289 17.33 -20.00 11.49
C PRO A 289 16.39 -19.67 10.32
N MET A 290 15.23 -20.32 10.24
CA MET A 290 14.26 -20.09 9.15
C MET A 290 13.65 -18.68 9.14
N CYS A 291 13.74 -17.91 10.22
CA CYS A 291 13.28 -16.51 10.27
C CYS A 291 14.40 -15.50 10.59
N SER A 292 15.67 -15.92 10.60
CA SER A 292 16.82 -15.08 11.00
C SER A 292 17.96 -15.06 9.97
N MET A 293 17.68 -15.39 8.70
CA MET A 293 18.68 -15.32 7.62
C MET A 293 18.99 -13.88 7.18
N GLY A 294 18.04 -12.97 7.37
CA GLY A 294 18.14 -11.57 6.98
C GLY A 294 18.08 -10.61 8.17
N LYS A 295 17.36 -9.50 8.01
CA LYS A 295 17.11 -8.54 9.09
C LYS A 295 16.08 -9.08 10.07
N ILE A 296 16.29 -8.74 11.35
CA ILE A 296 15.38 -9.09 12.44
C ILE A 296 14.56 -7.88 12.88
N THR A 297 15.16 -6.68 12.87
CA THR A 297 14.55 -5.43 13.32
C THR A 297 14.45 -4.42 12.17
N VAL A 298 13.46 -3.52 12.25
CA VAL A 298 13.22 -2.44 11.28
C VAL A 298 12.95 -1.16 12.06
N ALA A 299 13.71 -0.09 11.79
CA ALA A 299 13.65 1.15 12.58
C ALA A 299 12.28 1.84 12.59
N SER A 300 11.46 1.63 11.57
CA SER A 300 10.12 2.22 11.44
C SER A 300 8.99 1.36 12.02
N ILE A 301 9.29 0.19 12.59
CA ILE A 301 8.28 -0.77 13.08
C ILE A 301 8.55 -1.05 14.55
N ASP A 302 7.53 -0.86 15.38
CA ASP A 302 7.54 -1.32 16.77
C ASP A 302 6.76 -2.63 16.88
N ASP A 303 7.47 -3.76 16.87
CA ASP A 303 6.87 -5.09 16.87
C ASP A 303 6.01 -5.35 18.14
N LYS A 304 6.16 -4.56 19.22
CA LYS A 304 5.31 -4.68 20.43
C LYS A 304 3.93 -4.08 20.19
N VAL A 305 3.90 -2.86 19.64
CA VAL A 305 2.66 -2.16 19.28
C VAL A 305 1.91 -2.95 18.21
N GLU A 306 2.63 -3.49 17.24
CA GLU A 306 2.03 -4.30 16.17
C GLU A 306 1.50 -5.66 16.68
N LEU A 307 2.13 -6.27 17.70
CA LEU A 307 1.59 -7.46 18.36
C LEU A 307 0.24 -7.15 19.02
N GLU A 308 0.12 -6.04 19.74
CA GLU A 308 -1.15 -5.63 20.34
C GLU A 308 -2.23 -5.39 19.28
N ALA A 309 -1.88 -4.70 18.19
CA ALA A 309 -2.80 -4.47 17.08
C ALA A 309 -3.27 -5.79 16.44
N THR A 310 -2.36 -6.76 16.27
CA THR A 310 -2.65 -8.09 15.73
C THR A 310 -3.56 -8.89 16.66
N ASP A 311 -3.26 -8.91 17.96
CA ASP A 311 -4.04 -9.66 18.95
C ASP A 311 -5.45 -9.08 19.12
N ASN A 312 -5.56 -7.74 19.21
CA ASN A 312 -6.84 -7.05 19.26
C ASN A 312 -7.65 -7.28 17.98
N ALA A 313 -7.00 -7.36 16.82
CA ALA A 313 -7.67 -7.67 15.57
C ALA A 313 -8.30 -9.07 15.58
N ILE A 314 -7.62 -10.08 16.12
CA ILE A 314 -8.17 -11.45 16.27
C ILE A 314 -9.45 -11.42 17.11
N ASP A 315 -9.46 -10.65 18.21
CA ASP A 315 -10.65 -10.49 19.06
C ASP A 315 -11.81 -9.78 18.34
N ILE A 316 -11.53 -8.66 17.65
CA ILE A 316 -12.56 -7.89 16.92
C ILE A 316 -13.19 -8.73 15.81
N LEU A 317 -12.40 -9.56 15.14
CA LEU A 317 -12.87 -10.47 14.09
C LEU A 317 -13.69 -11.65 14.64
N GLY A 318 -13.75 -11.81 15.97
CA GLY A 318 -14.62 -12.76 16.65
C GLY A 318 -14.08 -14.18 16.68
N PHE A 319 -12.77 -14.37 16.58
CA PHE A 319 -12.13 -15.65 16.88
C PHE A 319 -12.29 -15.94 18.37
N THR A 320 -12.53 -17.21 18.69
CA THR A 320 -12.51 -17.69 20.06
C THR A 320 -11.09 -17.66 20.63
N ASN A 321 -10.98 -17.68 21.96
CA ASN A 321 -9.68 -17.76 22.61
C ASN A 321 -8.92 -19.04 22.23
N GLU A 322 -9.63 -20.16 22.03
CA GLU A 322 -9.03 -21.42 21.59
C GLU A 322 -8.46 -21.33 20.17
N GLU A 323 -9.19 -20.71 19.23
CA GLU A 323 -8.69 -20.46 17.88
C GLU A 323 -7.49 -19.52 17.89
N LYS A 324 -7.54 -18.44 18.68
CA LYS A 324 -6.41 -17.52 18.86
C LYS A 324 -5.17 -18.23 19.40
N MET A 325 -5.32 -19.05 20.44
CA MET A 325 -4.23 -19.86 20.98
C MET A 325 -3.68 -20.84 19.93
N SER A 326 -4.56 -21.45 19.15
CA SER A 326 -4.18 -22.37 18.08
C SER A 326 -3.37 -21.68 16.98
N ILE A 327 -3.77 -20.46 16.59
CA ILE A 327 -3.02 -19.63 15.64
C ILE A 327 -1.57 -19.43 16.12
N TYR A 328 -1.37 -19.01 17.37
CA TYR A 328 -0.03 -18.82 17.92
C TYR A 328 0.76 -20.13 18.06
N LYS A 329 0.12 -21.22 18.49
CA LYS A 329 0.77 -22.55 18.58
C LYS A 329 1.25 -23.03 17.21
N MET A 330 0.42 -22.91 16.17
CA MET A 330 0.80 -23.31 14.81
C MET A 330 1.95 -22.44 14.29
N THR A 331 1.97 -21.14 14.57
CA THR A 331 3.08 -20.25 14.20
C THR A 331 4.38 -20.64 14.91
N GLY A 332 4.32 -20.99 16.21
CA GLY A 332 5.47 -21.55 16.94
C GLY A 332 5.96 -22.87 16.35
N ALA A 333 5.03 -23.77 15.98
CA ALA A 333 5.38 -25.05 15.38
C ALA A 333 6.15 -24.87 14.05
N VAL A 334 5.82 -23.85 13.26
CA VAL A 334 6.57 -23.51 12.03
C VAL A 334 8.02 -23.13 12.36
N LEU A 335 8.25 -22.35 13.41
CA LEU A 335 9.61 -21.98 13.84
C LEU A 335 10.42 -23.22 14.26
N HIS A 336 9.83 -24.10 15.08
CA HIS A 336 10.50 -25.33 15.53
C HIS A 336 10.73 -26.34 14.40
N HIS A 337 9.84 -26.40 13.40
CA HIS A 337 10.07 -27.21 12.19
C HIS A 337 11.38 -26.84 11.51
N GLY A 338 11.74 -25.55 11.51
CA GLY A 338 13.00 -25.07 10.94
C GLY A 338 14.26 -25.47 11.72
N ASN A 339 14.10 -25.90 12.97
CA ASN A 339 15.19 -26.33 13.84
C ASN A 339 15.38 -27.85 13.84
N MET A 340 14.44 -28.62 13.31
CA MET A 340 14.57 -30.08 13.23
C MET A 340 15.78 -30.47 12.39
N LYS A 341 16.68 -31.27 12.98
CA LYS A 341 17.89 -31.76 12.32
C LYS A 341 17.76 -33.23 11.97
N PHE A 342 18.36 -33.58 10.85
CA PHE A 342 18.44 -34.94 10.35
C PHE A 342 19.87 -35.23 9.94
N LYS A 343 20.27 -36.49 10.07
CA LYS A 343 21.57 -36.99 9.64
C LYS A 343 21.39 -38.23 8.80
N GLN A 344 22.43 -38.56 8.05
CA GLN A 344 22.47 -39.80 7.29
C GLN A 344 22.68 -40.98 8.24
N LYS A 345 21.84 -42.01 8.10
CA LYS A 345 22.00 -43.26 8.84
C LYS A 345 23.27 -43.98 8.39
N GLN A 346 23.99 -44.58 9.33
CA GLN A 346 25.31 -45.14 9.07
C GLN A 346 25.25 -46.22 7.97
N ARG A 347 26.03 -46.02 6.88
CA ARG A 347 26.12 -46.92 5.71
C ARG A 347 24.82 -47.06 4.89
N GLU A 348 23.84 -46.19 5.08
CA GLU A 348 22.61 -46.13 4.29
C GLU A 348 22.44 -44.72 3.69
N GLU A 349 21.68 -44.56 2.60
CA GLU A 349 21.30 -43.23 2.08
C GLU A 349 20.07 -42.64 2.79
N GLN A 350 19.48 -43.41 3.71
CA GLN A 350 18.31 -43.03 4.49
C GLN A 350 18.65 -41.96 5.54
N ALA A 351 17.80 -40.95 5.68
CA ALA A 351 17.88 -40.00 6.77
C ALA A 351 17.29 -40.56 8.07
N GLU A 352 17.89 -40.21 9.21
CA GLU A 352 17.36 -40.40 10.55
C GLU A 352 17.39 -39.07 11.33
N ASN A 353 16.57 -38.95 12.37
CA ASN A 353 16.53 -37.74 13.17
C ASN A 353 17.84 -37.54 13.96
N ASP A 354 18.31 -36.29 14.04
CA ASP A 354 19.48 -35.91 14.82
C ASP A 354 19.06 -35.12 16.06
N GLY A 355 18.53 -35.86 17.04
CA GLY A 355 17.83 -35.31 18.20
C GLY A 355 16.30 -35.33 18.02
N THR A 356 15.58 -35.05 19.11
CA THR A 356 14.10 -35.02 19.11
C THR A 356 13.54 -33.75 19.73
N GLU A 357 14.35 -32.86 20.31
CA GLU A 357 13.86 -31.74 21.10
C GLU A 357 12.85 -30.87 20.33
N ASP A 358 13.22 -30.37 19.14
CA ASP A 358 12.30 -29.57 18.33
C ASP A 358 11.15 -30.41 17.75
N ALA A 359 11.37 -31.71 17.48
CA ALA A 359 10.30 -32.60 17.04
C ALA A 359 9.24 -32.80 18.13
N ASP A 360 9.65 -32.91 19.39
CA ASP A 360 8.78 -33.05 20.55
C ASP A 360 7.98 -31.75 20.78
N LYS A 361 8.61 -30.57 20.60
CA LYS A 361 7.92 -29.28 20.66
C LYS A 361 6.89 -29.13 19.54
N VAL A 362 7.25 -29.45 18.29
CA VAL A 362 6.31 -29.44 17.15
C VAL A 362 5.14 -30.38 17.42
N ALA A 363 5.42 -31.60 17.84
CA ALA A 363 4.39 -32.61 18.11
C ALA A 363 3.45 -32.14 19.22
N TYR A 364 3.97 -31.55 20.31
CA TYR A 364 3.15 -30.98 21.37
C TYR A 364 2.24 -29.85 20.87
N LEU A 365 2.80 -28.90 20.10
CA LEU A 365 2.06 -27.73 19.60
C LEU A 365 0.96 -28.12 18.60
N LEU A 366 1.18 -29.17 17.81
CA LEU A 366 0.24 -29.67 16.81
C LEU A 366 -0.68 -30.80 17.31
N GLY A 367 -0.51 -31.24 18.56
CA GLY A 367 -1.30 -32.35 19.12
C GLY A 367 -1.01 -33.71 18.47
N LEU A 368 0.24 -33.95 18.07
CA LEU A 368 0.71 -35.16 17.39
C LEU A 368 1.57 -36.04 18.31
N ASN A 369 1.79 -37.29 17.90
CA ASN A 369 2.82 -38.14 18.48
C ASN A 369 4.17 -37.88 17.78
N SER A 370 5.20 -37.53 18.56
CA SER A 370 6.53 -37.19 18.02
C SER A 370 7.18 -38.34 17.25
N ALA A 371 7.10 -39.57 17.77
CA ALA A 371 7.68 -40.74 17.12
C ALA A 371 6.98 -41.06 15.78
N ASP A 372 5.66 -40.96 15.74
CA ASP A 372 4.90 -41.16 14.50
C ASP A 372 5.18 -40.06 13.47
N MET A 373 5.31 -38.80 13.90
CA MET A 373 5.67 -37.67 13.03
C MET A 373 7.07 -37.87 12.43
N LEU A 374 8.08 -38.17 13.26
CA LEU A 374 9.45 -38.42 12.80
C LEU A 374 9.51 -39.63 11.86
N LYS A 375 8.76 -40.69 12.18
CA LYS A 375 8.61 -41.85 11.30
C LYS A 375 7.99 -41.47 9.96
N GLY A 376 6.94 -40.65 9.95
CA GLY A 376 6.31 -40.16 8.72
C GLY A 376 7.22 -39.31 7.85
N LEU A 377 8.09 -38.49 8.47
CA LEU A 377 9.09 -37.68 7.76
C LEU A 377 10.23 -38.52 7.19
N CYS A 378 10.74 -39.49 7.95
CA CYS A 378 11.87 -40.32 7.51
C CYS A 378 11.42 -41.45 6.57
N TYR A 379 10.23 -42.00 6.77
CA TYR A 379 9.71 -43.16 6.05
C TYR A 379 8.29 -42.87 5.52
N PRO A 380 8.14 -41.97 4.53
CA PRO A 380 6.85 -41.71 3.90
C PRO A 380 6.32 -42.97 3.22
N ARG A 381 5.01 -43.19 3.27
CA ARG A 381 4.35 -44.35 2.67
C ARG A 381 4.01 -44.16 1.20
#